data_AF-A0A520U923-F1
#
_entry.id   AF-A0A520U923-F1
#
_cell.length_a   1.000
_cell.length_b   1.000
_cell.length_c   1.000
_cell.angle_alpha   90.00
_cell.angle_beta   90.00
_cell.angle_gamma   90.00
#
_symmetry.space_group_name_H-M   'P 1'
#
loop_
_entity.id
_entity.type
_entity.pdbx_description
1 polymer ?
#
loop_
_entity_poly.entity_id
_entity_poly.type
_entity_poly.pdbx_seq_one_letter_code
_entity_poly.pdbx_strand_id
1 'polypeptide(L)'
;MRNIILLQLILLMGACSSIQKNDQSNTITTLIEKPDFNYKIRSLPSEFNLFYFRDGNNETLPLEVEGFLANAYFYNEKINYKPKIKIIQVNNTQCNQNPSDTFSIILDIRKNEANSSNISCLKKSSKASTFYISNKRKSLKGYKYIFIASRESEKEALIDQIQDQDTRFAVLDSDETNDAKKLIKAIEAKDKKIIEIATYTQDVSSQDLFSDLMMADRSKERIRKLSRRLGSQISGESRVREDINTIFLSVGLEEARNLKPALDYISGKDFKFFLLNSWKGNEAYKTRDVDLFLTINSDMPIMMPIQLPKFIPKTKRTRDFATGYDSFEILLLIFGGVNKSDFVYKGLTGKIKLGQQQIIRDPYVFKITNEGFEIL
;
A
#
# COMPACT_ATOMS: atom_id res chain seq x y z
N MET A 1 -57.85 11.75 -23.70
CA MET A 1 -56.96 10.61 -24.01
C MET A 1 -55.50 11.00 -24.28
N ARG A 2 -55.21 12.18 -24.86
CA ARG A 2 -53.83 12.62 -25.18
C ARG A 2 -52.94 12.93 -23.94
N ASN A 3 -53.54 13.35 -22.82
CA ASN A 3 -52.79 13.70 -21.60
C ASN A 3 -52.43 12.51 -20.71
N ILE A 4 -53.11 11.36 -20.85
CA ILE A 4 -52.82 10.14 -20.07
C ILE A 4 -51.59 9.43 -20.65
N ILE A 5 -51.43 9.46 -21.97
CA ILE A 5 -50.27 8.89 -22.68
C ILE A 5 -48.98 9.67 -22.34
N LEU A 6 -49.08 11.00 -22.19
CA LEU A 6 -47.93 11.83 -21.82
C LEU A 6 -47.44 11.56 -20.38
N LEU A 7 -48.37 11.29 -19.45
CA LEU A 7 -48.04 10.96 -18.06
C LEU A 7 -47.37 9.58 -17.95
N GLN A 8 -47.80 8.61 -18.76
CA GLN A 8 -47.20 7.28 -18.82
C GLN A 8 -45.80 7.28 -19.45
N LEU A 9 -45.53 8.16 -20.42
CA LEU A 9 -44.21 8.35 -21.02
C LEU A 9 -43.17 8.96 -20.06
N ILE A 10 -43.61 9.87 -19.18
CA ILE A 10 -42.75 10.46 -18.14
C ILE A 10 -42.41 9.44 -17.05
N LEU A 11 -43.36 8.56 -16.68
CA LEU A 11 -43.14 7.48 -15.71
C LEU A 11 -42.19 6.38 -16.24
N LEU A 12 -42.21 6.10 -17.55
CA LEU A 12 -41.30 5.12 -18.17
C LEU A 12 -39.86 5.64 -18.35
N MET A 13 -39.66 6.96 -18.46
CA MET A 13 -38.31 7.55 -18.52
C MET A 13 -37.67 7.76 -17.13
N GLY A 14 -38.42 7.62 -16.04
CA GLY A 14 -37.90 7.68 -14.67
C GLY A 14 -37.29 6.38 -14.14
N ALA A 15 -37.41 5.27 -14.87
CA ALA A 15 -37.03 3.93 -14.38
C ALA A 15 -35.68 3.41 -14.91
N CYS A 16 -34.96 4.17 -15.75
CA CYS A 16 -33.65 3.77 -16.31
C CYS A 16 -32.45 4.54 -15.72
N SER A 17 -32.55 5.01 -14.47
CA SER A 17 -31.35 5.31 -13.67
C SER A 17 -31.06 4.13 -12.74
N SER A 18 -30.75 2.98 -13.34
CA SER A 18 -30.09 1.90 -12.59
C SER A 18 -28.70 2.40 -12.20
N ILE A 19 -28.60 3.00 -11.02
CA ILE A 19 -27.32 3.15 -10.32
C ILE A 19 -26.81 1.73 -10.14
N GLN A 20 -25.77 1.36 -10.89
CA GLN A 20 -25.06 0.10 -10.69
C GLN A 20 -24.56 0.11 -9.25
N LYS A 21 -25.27 -0.59 -8.35
CA LYS A 21 -24.66 -1.13 -7.13
C LYS A 21 -23.58 -2.07 -7.62
N ASN A 22 -22.33 -1.64 -7.53
CA ASN A 22 -21.18 -2.46 -7.85
C ASN A 22 -20.98 -3.47 -6.71
N ASP A 23 -21.87 -4.44 -6.59
CA ASP A 23 -21.63 -5.66 -5.82
C ASP A 23 -20.75 -6.56 -6.71
N GLN A 24 -19.47 -6.21 -6.78
CA GLN A 24 -18.46 -7.02 -7.45
C GLN A 24 -17.52 -7.57 -6.40
N SER A 25 -17.58 -8.89 -6.20
CA SER A 25 -16.54 -9.65 -5.53
C SER A 25 -15.17 -9.25 -6.09
N ASN A 26 -14.24 -8.86 -5.21
CA ASN A 26 -12.89 -8.47 -5.63
C ASN A 26 -12.15 -9.71 -6.15
N THR A 27 -12.00 -9.81 -7.47
CA THR A 27 -11.12 -10.78 -8.12
C THR A 27 -9.84 -10.10 -8.55
N ILE A 28 -8.75 -10.87 -8.75
CA ILE A 28 -7.47 -10.35 -9.27
C ILE A 28 -7.66 -9.47 -10.53
N THR A 29 -8.61 -9.83 -11.39
CA THR A 29 -8.88 -9.13 -12.66
C THR A 29 -9.67 -7.83 -12.51
N THR A 30 -10.23 -7.56 -11.32
CA THR A 30 -11.09 -6.41 -11.02
C THR A 30 -10.49 -5.47 -9.97
N LEU A 31 -9.21 -5.63 -9.62
CA LEU A 31 -8.55 -4.81 -8.60
C LEU A 31 -8.26 -3.37 -9.03
N ILE A 32 -8.15 -3.14 -10.35
CA ILE A 32 -7.95 -1.83 -10.97
C ILE A 32 -9.05 -1.62 -11.99
N GLU A 33 -9.85 -0.58 -11.81
CA GLU A 33 -10.94 -0.21 -12.71
C GLU A 33 -10.92 1.29 -12.97
N LYS A 34 -10.94 1.67 -14.24
CA LYS A 34 -11.12 3.07 -14.61
C LYS A 34 -12.57 3.49 -14.33
N PRO A 35 -12.80 4.62 -13.65
CA PRO A 35 -14.14 5.15 -13.50
C PRO A 35 -14.75 5.45 -14.86
N ASP A 36 -15.98 4.98 -15.08
CA ASP A 36 -16.75 5.32 -16.26
C ASP A 36 -17.73 6.45 -15.92
N PHE A 37 -17.20 7.67 -15.88
CA PHE A 37 -17.99 8.86 -15.59
C PHE A 37 -17.97 9.87 -16.73
N ASN A 38 -19.13 10.48 -16.95
CA ASN A 38 -19.25 11.69 -17.73
C ASN A 38 -18.85 12.90 -16.86
N TYR A 39 -17.55 13.15 -16.80
CA TYR A 39 -17.01 14.28 -16.06
C TYR A 39 -17.54 15.62 -16.59
N LYS A 40 -17.99 16.49 -15.69
CA LYS A 40 -18.33 17.88 -16.02
C LYS A 40 -17.03 18.67 -16.25
N ILE A 41 -16.50 18.63 -17.47
CA ILE A 41 -15.20 19.24 -17.80
C ILE A 41 -15.11 20.71 -17.37
N ARG A 42 -16.21 21.47 -17.48
CA ARG A 42 -16.28 22.90 -17.09
C ARG A 42 -16.10 23.15 -15.59
N SER A 43 -16.31 22.15 -14.73
CA SER A 43 -16.08 22.29 -13.28
C SER A 43 -14.70 21.82 -12.85
N LEU A 44 -13.90 21.25 -13.76
CA LEU A 44 -12.52 20.86 -13.49
C LEU A 44 -11.62 22.12 -13.50
N PRO A 45 -10.56 22.16 -12.66
CA PRO A 45 -9.60 23.25 -12.69
C PRO A 45 -8.94 23.39 -14.06
N SER A 46 -8.91 24.58 -14.65
CA SER A 46 -8.25 24.81 -15.95
C SER A 46 -6.74 24.99 -15.83
N GLU A 47 -6.25 25.38 -14.66
CA GLU A 47 -4.83 25.54 -14.34
C GLU A 47 -4.59 25.09 -12.90
N PHE A 48 -3.46 24.43 -12.65
CA PHE A 48 -3.00 24.14 -11.31
C PHE A 48 -1.48 24.09 -11.22
N ASN A 49 -0.97 24.40 -10.03
CA ASN A 49 0.44 24.27 -9.68
C ASN A 49 0.69 22.88 -9.08
N LEU A 50 1.62 22.12 -9.64
CA LEU A 50 2.03 20.80 -9.15
C LEU A 50 3.39 20.91 -8.45
N PHE A 51 3.38 20.93 -7.12
CA PHE A 51 4.57 20.95 -6.29
C PHE A 51 5.02 19.54 -5.98
N TYR A 52 6.32 19.27 -6.13
CA TYR A 52 6.94 18.02 -5.69
C TYR A 52 8.25 18.30 -4.97
N PHE A 53 8.62 17.40 -4.06
CA PHE A 53 9.86 17.52 -3.30
C PHE A 53 10.94 16.64 -3.90
N ARG A 54 12.15 17.18 -4.02
CA ARG A 54 13.30 16.41 -4.43
C ARG A 54 14.58 16.96 -3.83
N ASP A 55 15.47 16.07 -3.43
CA ASP A 55 16.83 16.41 -3.07
C ASP A 55 17.72 16.35 -4.33
N GLY A 56 18.45 17.43 -4.62
CA GLY A 56 19.43 17.51 -5.70
C GLY A 56 18.88 17.94 -7.08
N ASN A 57 19.81 18.11 -8.02
CA ASN A 57 19.56 18.60 -9.38
C ASN A 57 19.58 17.45 -10.40
N ASN A 58 18.63 16.54 -10.32
CA ASN A 58 18.48 15.47 -11.30
C ASN A 58 17.44 15.88 -12.35
N GLU A 59 17.74 15.67 -13.64
CA GLU A 59 16.92 16.14 -14.76
C GLU A 59 15.66 15.28 -14.99
N THR A 60 15.64 14.05 -14.47
CA THR A 60 14.53 13.09 -14.68
C THR A 60 13.37 13.36 -13.74
N LEU A 61 12.13 13.46 -14.19
CA LEU A 61 10.99 13.67 -13.28
C LEU A 61 10.84 12.50 -12.28
N PRO A 62 10.47 12.77 -11.01
CA PRO A 62 10.09 11.71 -10.07
C PRO A 62 8.89 10.89 -10.56
N LEU A 63 8.83 9.61 -10.17
CA LEU A 63 7.84 8.66 -10.68
C LEU A 63 6.40 9.07 -10.34
N GLU A 64 6.18 9.71 -9.20
CA GLU A 64 4.88 10.27 -8.81
C GLU A 64 4.45 11.43 -9.71
N VAL A 65 5.39 12.25 -10.20
CA VAL A 65 5.06 13.30 -11.18
C VAL A 65 4.75 12.66 -12.54
N GLU A 66 5.55 11.68 -12.96
CA GLU A 66 5.30 10.95 -14.20
C GLU A 66 3.94 10.23 -14.18
N GLY A 67 3.57 9.58 -13.07
CA GLY A 67 2.28 8.92 -12.91
C GLY A 67 1.11 9.89 -13.03
N PHE A 68 1.23 11.05 -12.39
CA PHE A 68 0.25 12.13 -12.48
C PHE A 68 0.06 12.59 -13.93
N LEU A 69 1.17 12.87 -14.64
CA LEU A 69 1.14 13.30 -16.04
C LEU A 69 0.64 12.22 -16.99
N ALA A 70 0.95 10.95 -16.73
CA ALA A 70 0.47 9.83 -17.54
C ALA A 70 -1.07 9.73 -17.50
N ASN A 71 -1.68 9.92 -16.33
CA ASN A 71 -3.14 9.94 -16.23
C ASN A 71 -3.74 11.23 -16.84
N ALA A 72 -3.07 12.37 -16.68
CA ALA A 72 -3.48 13.62 -17.33
C ALA A 72 -3.49 13.49 -18.86
N TYR A 73 -2.45 12.87 -19.42
CA TYR A 73 -2.37 12.60 -20.86
C TYR A 73 -3.47 11.63 -21.33
N PHE A 74 -3.78 10.59 -20.55
CA PHE A 74 -4.90 9.69 -20.87
C PHE A 74 -6.24 10.43 -21.01
N TYR A 75 -6.55 11.35 -20.10
CA TYR A 75 -7.81 12.11 -20.15
C TYR A 75 -7.81 13.27 -21.15
N ASN A 76 -6.63 13.77 -21.50
CA ASN A 76 -6.49 14.65 -22.66
C ASN A 76 -7.00 13.95 -23.92
N GLU A 77 -6.56 12.72 -24.20
CA GLU A 77 -7.02 11.95 -25.36
C GLU A 77 -8.49 11.51 -25.24
N LYS A 78 -8.93 11.05 -24.05
CA LYS A 78 -10.27 10.46 -23.85
C LYS A 78 -11.40 11.47 -23.81
N ILE A 79 -11.23 12.60 -23.12
CA ILE A 79 -12.29 13.59 -22.89
C ILE A 79 -11.89 15.02 -23.26
N ASN A 80 -10.74 15.22 -23.93
CA ASN A 80 -10.22 16.54 -24.33
C ASN A 80 -10.05 17.53 -23.15
N TYR A 81 -9.80 17.01 -21.95
CA TYR A 81 -9.47 17.84 -20.79
C TYR A 81 -7.97 18.15 -20.79
N LYS A 82 -7.63 19.42 -21.04
CA LYS A 82 -6.24 19.90 -21.22
C LYS A 82 -5.91 21.00 -20.21
N PRO A 83 -5.70 20.66 -18.92
CA PRO A 83 -5.33 21.67 -17.94
C PRO A 83 -3.90 22.19 -18.19
N LYS A 84 -3.67 23.46 -17.86
CA LYS A 84 -2.32 24.01 -17.79
C LYS A 84 -1.67 23.59 -16.48
N ILE A 85 -0.61 22.77 -16.56
CA ILE A 85 0.07 22.22 -15.39
C ILE A 85 1.42 22.92 -15.22
N LYS A 86 1.58 23.70 -14.16
CA LYS A 86 2.88 24.29 -13.78
C LYS A 86 3.58 23.37 -12.80
N ILE A 87 4.63 22.69 -13.26
CA ILE A 87 5.41 21.77 -12.44
C ILE A 87 6.49 22.56 -11.70
N ILE A 88 6.52 22.43 -10.37
CA ILE A 88 7.39 23.21 -9.50
C ILE A 88 8.14 22.26 -8.56
N GLN A 89 9.46 22.23 -8.70
CA GLN A 89 10.33 21.54 -7.76
C GLN A 89 10.52 22.38 -6.49
N VAL A 90 10.34 21.76 -5.32
CA VAL A 90 10.60 22.38 -4.02
C VAL A 90 11.91 21.84 -3.45
N ASN A 91 12.88 22.73 -3.27
CA ASN A 91 14.20 22.44 -2.69
C ASN A 91 14.33 22.98 -1.25
N ASN A 92 15.19 22.34 -0.45
CA ASN A 92 15.37 22.64 0.99
C ASN A 92 15.83 24.08 1.32
N THR A 93 16.33 24.85 0.35
CA THR A 93 16.97 26.16 0.57
C THR A 93 16.25 27.36 -0.04
N GLN A 94 15.21 27.16 -0.87
CA GLN A 94 14.58 28.25 -1.62
C GLN A 94 13.05 28.15 -1.60
N CYS A 95 12.46 28.69 -0.55
CA CYS A 95 11.01 28.85 -0.44
C CYS A 95 10.58 30.27 -0.87
N ASN A 96 11.01 30.71 -2.05
CA ASN A 96 10.75 32.05 -2.58
C ASN A 96 9.50 32.13 -3.48
N GLN A 97 8.71 31.07 -3.56
CA GLN A 97 7.50 31.06 -4.38
C GLN A 97 6.28 31.30 -3.50
N ASN A 98 5.66 32.47 -3.66
CA ASN A 98 4.32 32.69 -3.14
C ASN A 98 3.35 31.83 -3.98
N PRO A 99 2.63 30.87 -3.38
CA PRO A 99 1.60 30.14 -4.11
C PRO A 99 0.55 31.14 -4.59
N SER A 100 0.35 31.22 -5.90
CA SER A 100 -0.72 32.01 -6.52
C SER A 100 -2.10 31.55 -6.04
N ASP A 101 -3.14 32.37 -6.23
CA ASP A 101 -4.55 32.00 -5.97
C ASP A 101 -5.04 30.76 -6.76
N THR A 102 -4.27 30.32 -7.76
CA THR A 102 -4.50 29.08 -8.52
C THR A 102 -4.47 27.83 -7.63
N PHE A 103 -5.33 26.87 -7.95
CA PHE A 103 -5.40 25.58 -7.26
C PHE A 103 -4.03 24.90 -7.21
N SER A 104 -3.65 24.39 -6.04
CA SER A 104 -2.33 23.82 -5.79
C SER A 104 -2.43 22.33 -5.45
N ILE A 105 -1.52 21.54 -6.01
CA ILE A 105 -1.39 20.11 -5.74
C ILE A 105 0.01 19.89 -5.18
N ILE A 106 0.11 19.25 -4.03
CA ILE A 106 1.37 18.99 -3.34
C ILE A 106 1.59 17.50 -3.26
N LEU A 107 2.62 17.00 -3.93
CA LEU A 107 3.11 15.62 -3.87
C LEU A 107 4.25 15.52 -2.84
N ASP A 108 3.92 15.17 -1.60
CA ASP A 108 4.87 14.93 -0.50
C ASP A 108 5.17 13.41 -0.33
N ILE A 109 5.84 12.84 -1.34
CA ILE A 109 6.24 11.42 -1.39
C ILE A 109 7.74 11.30 -1.13
N ARG A 110 8.14 11.44 0.14
CA ARG A 110 9.57 11.39 0.53
C ARG A 110 9.94 10.02 1.10
N LYS A 111 11.06 9.45 0.65
CA LYS A 111 11.62 8.19 1.16
C LYS A 111 12.18 8.32 2.58
N ASN A 112 12.85 9.43 2.88
CA ASN A 112 13.42 9.69 4.21
C ASN A 112 12.53 10.63 5.03
N GLU A 113 12.60 10.54 6.36
CA GLU A 113 12.08 11.57 7.26
C GLU A 113 12.94 12.83 7.20
N ALA A 114 12.91 13.54 6.06
CA ALA A 114 13.51 14.86 5.99
C ALA A 114 12.80 15.80 6.98
N ASN A 115 13.61 16.57 7.72
CA ASN A 115 13.23 17.47 8.79
C ASN A 115 11.96 18.28 8.48
N SER A 116 11.13 18.45 9.51
CA SER A 116 9.87 19.21 9.51
C SER A 116 9.98 20.67 9.04
N SER A 117 11.20 21.19 8.85
CA SER A 117 11.51 22.51 8.31
C SER A 117 11.00 22.71 6.87
N ASN A 118 10.93 21.65 6.06
CA ASN A 118 10.61 21.70 4.63
C ASN A 118 9.13 22.05 4.35
N ILE A 119 8.25 21.87 5.34
CA ILE A 119 6.80 22.12 5.22
C ILE A 119 6.47 23.60 5.47
N SER A 120 7.41 24.38 6.03
CA SER A 120 7.16 25.76 6.45
C SER A 120 6.72 26.68 5.30
N CYS A 121 7.15 26.43 4.07
CA CYS A 121 6.75 27.27 2.94
C CYS A 121 5.46 26.89 2.24
N LEU A 122 5.08 25.61 2.28
CA LEU A 122 3.77 25.19 1.80
C LEU A 122 2.64 25.56 2.78
N LYS A 123 2.96 25.84 4.05
CA LYS A 123 2.01 26.39 5.04
C LYS A 123 1.42 27.75 4.64
N LYS A 124 2.05 28.48 3.72
CA LYS A 124 1.54 29.76 3.19
C LYS A 124 0.48 29.59 2.09
N SER A 125 0.30 28.37 1.55
CA SER A 125 -0.75 28.10 0.57
C SER A 125 -2.14 28.17 1.20
N SER A 126 -3.12 28.63 0.44
CA SER A 126 -4.52 28.61 0.87
C SER A 126 -4.94 27.15 1.05
N LYS A 127 -5.16 26.75 2.31
CA LYS A 127 -5.52 25.38 2.64
C LYS A 127 -6.85 24.91 1.99
N ALA A 128 -7.70 25.86 1.59
CA ALA A 128 -8.97 25.61 0.93
C ALA A 128 -8.85 25.28 -0.57
N SER A 129 -7.77 25.72 -1.24
CA SER A 129 -7.50 25.50 -2.66
C SER A 129 -6.30 24.58 -2.90
N THR A 130 -5.97 23.73 -1.92
CA THR A 130 -4.83 22.80 -1.99
C THR A 130 -5.28 21.36 -1.83
N PHE A 131 -4.83 20.50 -2.74
CA PHE A 131 -4.88 19.05 -2.61
C PHE A 131 -3.51 18.52 -2.19
N TYR A 132 -3.46 17.94 -0.99
CA TYR A 132 -2.23 17.43 -0.39
C TYR A 132 -2.17 15.91 -0.47
N ILE A 133 -1.07 15.39 -1.00
CA ILE A 133 -0.82 13.96 -1.16
C ILE A 133 0.44 13.60 -0.41
N SER A 134 0.41 12.54 0.40
CA SER A 134 1.60 12.09 1.10
C SER A 134 1.64 10.59 1.36
N ASN A 135 2.85 10.07 1.53
CA ASN A 135 3.09 8.73 2.03
C ASN A 135 3.20 8.66 3.57
N LYS A 136 2.96 9.78 4.28
CA LYS A 136 3.07 9.87 5.74
C LYS A 136 1.76 10.35 6.38
N ARG A 137 1.38 9.69 7.47
CA ARG A 137 0.20 10.03 8.28
C ARG A 137 0.39 11.19 9.27
N LYS A 138 1.49 11.95 9.21
CA LYS A 138 1.70 13.10 10.14
C LYS A 138 0.50 14.05 10.04
N SER A 139 0.13 14.68 11.15
CA SER A 139 -1.10 15.48 11.31
C SER A 139 -1.19 16.65 10.31
N LEU A 140 -1.71 16.37 9.11
CA LEU A 140 -1.98 17.33 8.04
C LEU A 140 -3.28 18.11 8.35
N LYS A 141 -3.29 18.87 9.44
CA LYS A 141 -4.50 19.60 9.87
C LYS A 141 -4.72 20.85 9.02
N GLY A 142 -5.88 20.89 8.38
CA GLY A 142 -6.48 22.09 7.80
C GLY A 142 -6.53 22.16 6.28
N TYR A 143 -5.88 21.24 5.55
CA TYR A 143 -6.10 21.12 4.09
C TYR A 143 -7.47 20.52 3.80
N LYS A 144 -8.17 21.05 2.79
CA LYS A 144 -9.51 20.59 2.42
C LYS A 144 -9.52 19.21 1.78
N TYR A 145 -8.49 18.88 1.01
CA TYR A 145 -8.36 17.58 0.33
C TYR A 145 -7.02 16.95 0.70
N ILE A 146 -7.08 15.76 1.29
CA ILE A 146 -5.90 15.02 1.76
C ILE A 146 -6.01 13.57 1.28
N PHE A 147 -5.00 13.10 0.58
CA PHE A 147 -4.85 11.71 0.17
C PHE A 147 -3.55 11.13 0.76
N ILE A 148 -3.66 9.99 1.44
CA ILE A 148 -2.52 9.36 2.10
C ILE A 148 -2.30 7.94 1.55
N ALA A 149 -1.16 7.74 0.89
CA ALA A 149 -0.71 6.45 0.38
C ALA A 149 0.49 5.96 1.22
N SER A 150 0.21 5.51 2.44
CA SER A 150 1.24 5.13 3.42
C SER A 150 1.21 3.64 3.74
N ARG A 151 2.41 3.02 3.82
CA ARG A 151 2.68 1.65 4.31
C ARG A 151 1.99 1.31 5.62
N GLU A 152 1.72 2.34 6.43
CA GLU A 152 1.06 2.16 7.71
C GLU A 152 -0.40 1.70 7.59
N SER A 153 -1.04 1.94 6.44
CA SER A 153 -2.38 1.42 6.17
C SER A 153 -2.35 -0.07 5.85
N GLU A 154 -1.30 -0.54 5.16
CA GLU A 154 -1.05 -1.95 4.89
C GLU A 154 -0.79 -2.70 6.20
N LYS A 155 -0.03 -2.10 7.13
CA LYS A 155 0.16 -2.67 8.46
C LYS A 155 -1.17 -2.84 9.19
N GLU A 156 -1.98 -1.77 9.26
CA GLU A 156 -3.30 -1.84 9.91
C GLU A 156 -4.19 -2.90 9.29
N ALA A 157 -4.25 -2.96 7.96
CA ALA A 157 -5.03 -3.97 7.25
C ALA A 157 -4.55 -5.40 7.52
N LEU A 158 -3.24 -5.63 7.67
CA LEU A 158 -2.71 -6.94 8.08
C LEU A 158 -3.06 -7.28 9.53
N ILE A 159 -2.95 -6.30 10.44
CA ILE A 159 -3.29 -6.48 11.86
C ILE A 159 -4.78 -6.79 12.04
N ASP A 160 -5.65 -6.23 11.18
CA ASP A 160 -7.08 -6.53 11.19
C ASP A 160 -7.43 -7.93 10.69
N GLN A 161 -6.49 -8.61 10.04
CA GLN A 161 -6.63 -9.99 9.53
C GLN A 161 -6.12 -11.04 10.51
N ILE A 162 -5.62 -10.60 11.66
CA ILE A 162 -5.30 -11.47 12.80
C ILE A 162 -6.60 -12.02 13.37
N GLN A 163 -6.69 -13.35 13.41
CA GLN A 163 -7.87 -14.08 13.89
C GLN A 163 -7.67 -14.57 15.33
N ASP A 164 -8.71 -15.12 15.95
CA ASP A 164 -8.68 -15.55 17.34
C ASP A 164 -7.66 -16.65 17.61
N GLN A 165 -7.50 -17.60 16.68
CA GLN A 165 -6.53 -18.68 16.78
C GLN A 165 -5.07 -18.23 16.67
N ASP A 166 -4.82 -17.04 16.11
CA ASP A 166 -3.49 -16.45 16.00
C ASP A 166 -3.15 -15.81 17.36
N THR A 167 -2.56 -16.58 18.27
CA THR A 167 -2.43 -16.18 19.68
C THR A 167 -1.00 -15.87 20.09
N ARG A 168 -0.01 -16.50 19.45
CA ARG A 168 1.39 -16.46 19.89
C ARG A 168 2.32 -16.19 18.72
N PHE A 169 2.87 -14.97 18.71
CA PHE A 169 3.60 -14.41 17.59
C PHE A 169 5.11 -14.42 17.81
N ALA A 170 5.85 -14.70 16.75
CA ALA A 170 7.20 -14.19 16.58
C ALA A 170 7.19 -13.02 15.59
N VAL A 171 7.93 -11.96 15.89
CA VAL A 171 8.09 -10.80 15.00
C VAL A 171 9.50 -10.79 14.44
N LEU A 172 9.61 -10.78 13.11
CA LEU A 172 10.88 -10.64 12.40
C LEU A 172 10.85 -9.34 11.61
N ASP A 173 11.76 -8.41 11.91
CA ASP A 173 11.99 -7.24 11.06
C ASP A 173 13.39 -7.26 10.46
N SER A 174 13.78 -6.21 9.74
CA SER A 174 15.15 -6.05 9.25
C SER A 174 15.68 -4.66 9.60
N ASP A 175 17.00 -4.48 9.51
CA ASP A 175 17.63 -3.16 9.64
C ASP A 175 17.02 -2.13 8.70
N GLU A 176 16.42 -2.60 7.61
CA GLU A 176 15.74 -1.74 6.69
C GLU A 176 14.46 -1.13 7.26
N THR A 177 13.63 -1.92 7.95
CA THR A 177 12.29 -1.53 8.40
C THR A 177 12.29 -1.02 9.83
N ASN A 178 12.99 -1.71 10.74
CA ASN A 178 13.07 -1.41 12.17
C ASN A 178 11.69 -1.15 12.81
N ASP A 179 10.74 -2.05 12.51
CA ASP A 179 9.33 -1.91 12.89
C ASP A 179 8.93 -2.76 14.10
N ALA A 180 9.83 -3.57 14.66
CA ALA A 180 9.54 -4.47 15.77
C ALA A 180 8.71 -3.79 16.88
N LYS A 181 9.17 -2.63 17.36
CA LYS A 181 8.48 -1.86 18.42
C LYS A 181 7.05 -1.44 18.05
N LYS A 182 6.80 -1.09 16.78
CA LYS A 182 5.47 -0.66 16.32
C LYS A 182 4.54 -1.84 16.13
N LEU A 183 5.07 -2.96 15.62
CA LEU A 183 4.30 -4.19 15.39
C LEU A 183 3.90 -4.85 16.71
N ILE A 184 4.83 -4.94 17.67
CA ILE A 184 4.56 -5.47 19.02
C ILE A 184 3.36 -4.74 19.63
N LYS A 185 3.40 -3.40 19.66
CA LYS A 185 2.29 -2.58 20.19
C LYS A 185 0.97 -2.84 19.47
N ALA A 186 0.99 -3.01 18.15
CA ALA A 186 -0.22 -3.23 17.37
C ALA A 186 -0.81 -4.64 17.59
N ILE A 187 0.05 -5.65 17.74
CA ILE A 187 -0.34 -7.04 17.98
C ILE A 187 -0.83 -7.23 19.42
N GLU A 188 -0.13 -6.67 20.40
CA GLU A 188 -0.54 -6.69 21.82
C GLU A 188 -1.87 -5.96 22.03
N ALA A 189 -2.16 -4.91 21.27
CA ALA A 189 -3.45 -4.23 21.30
C ALA A 189 -4.63 -5.09 20.80
N LYS A 190 -4.37 -6.25 20.17
CA LYS A 190 -5.36 -7.28 19.81
C LYS A 190 -5.37 -8.44 20.81
N ASP A 191 -4.84 -8.22 22.03
CA ASP A 191 -4.70 -9.21 23.11
C ASP A 191 -3.92 -10.48 22.70
N LYS A 192 -2.93 -10.32 21.80
CA LYS A 192 -2.07 -11.40 21.34
C LYS A 192 -0.72 -11.35 22.04
N LYS A 193 -0.10 -12.51 22.23
CA LYS A 193 1.18 -12.63 22.95
C LYS A 193 2.37 -12.62 21.98
N ILE A 194 3.34 -11.75 22.23
CA ILE A 194 4.66 -11.82 21.58
C ILE A 194 5.55 -12.78 22.37
N ILE A 195 6.11 -13.77 21.68
CA ILE A 195 7.00 -14.77 22.25
C ILE A 195 8.45 -14.43 21.96
N GLU A 196 8.74 -13.97 20.75
CA GLU A 196 10.10 -13.76 20.28
C GLU A 196 10.17 -12.60 19.27
N ILE A 197 11.30 -11.91 19.27
CA ILE A 197 11.59 -10.83 18.34
C ILE A 197 12.97 -11.07 17.75
N ALA A 198 13.09 -10.94 16.44
CA ALA A 198 14.37 -11.03 15.75
C ALA A 198 14.47 -9.93 14.69
N THR A 199 15.70 -9.48 14.44
CA THR A 199 16.01 -8.49 13.41
C THR A 199 17.02 -9.10 12.46
N TYR A 200 16.66 -9.17 11.19
CA TYR A 200 17.53 -9.64 10.12
C TYR A 200 18.50 -8.53 9.72
N THR A 201 19.78 -8.89 9.66
CA THR A 201 20.87 -8.06 9.17
C THR A 201 21.60 -8.82 8.07
N GLN A 202 22.16 -8.14 7.08
CA GLN A 202 22.83 -8.79 5.94
C GLN A 202 24.08 -9.59 6.35
N ASP A 203 24.66 -9.25 7.51
CA ASP A 203 25.87 -9.89 8.04
C ASP A 203 25.57 -11.19 8.81
N VAL A 204 24.31 -11.45 9.17
CA VAL A 204 23.91 -12.64 9.92
C VAL A 204 23.35 -13.68 8.97
N SER A 205 23.88 -14.90 9.05
CA SER A 205 23.32 -16.06 8.36
C SER A 205 21.86 -16.24 8.78
N SER A 206 20.94 -16.29 7.80
CA SER A 206 19.52 -16.54 8.07
C SER A 206 19.31 -17.84 8.84
N GLN A 207 20.17 -18.85 8.61
CA GLN A 207 20.10 -20.12 9.34
C GLN A 207 20.43 -19.97 10.83
N ASP A 208 21.39 -19.12 11.17
CA ASP A 208 21.78 -18.89 12.57
C ASP A 208 20.68 -18.10 13.29
N LEU A 209 20.20 -17.04 12.64
CA LEU A 209 19.06 -16.24 13.13
C LEU A 209 17.84 -17.11 13.42
N PHE A 210 17.53 -18.04 12.52
CA PHE A 210 16.38 -18.93 12.69
C PHE A 210 16.64 -20.09 13.64
N SER A 211 17.87 -20.58 13.73
CA SER A 211 18.21 -21.58 14.74
C SER A 211 18.05 -21.01 16.16
N ASP A 212 18.38 -19.73 16.34
CA ASP A 212 18.14 -18.99 17.58
C ASP A 212 16.65 -18.68 17.79
N LEU A 213 15.98 -18.08 16.80
CA LEU A 213 14.54 -17.76 16.84
C LEU A 213 13.70 -19.01 17.14
N MET A 214 14.09 -20.16 16.61
CA MET A 214 13.35 -21.40 16.78
C MET A 214 13.89 -22.28 17.93
N MET A 215 14.99 -21.86 18.57
CA MET A 215 15.75 -22.64 19.56
C MET A 215 16.14 -24.04 19.06
N ALA A 216 16.34 -24.20 17.74
CA ALA A 216 16.58 -25.48 17.10
C ALA A 216 17.87 -26.16 17.64
N ASP A 217 18.90 -25.38 17.94
CA ASP A 217 20.18 -25.92 18.41
C ASP A 217 20.15 -26.33 19.88
N ARG A 218 19.17 -25.89 20.68
CA ARG A 218 19.02 -26.35 22.08
C ARG A 218 18.73 -27.85 22.15
N SER A 219 17.97 -28.39 21.19
CA SER A 219 17.68 -29.82 21.15
C SER A 219 18.95 -30.62 20.83
N LYS A 220 19.73 -30.19 19.83
CA LYS A 220 21.01 -30.82 19.45
C LYS A 220 22.02 -30.76 20.60
N GLU A 221 22.14 -29.60 21.27
CA GLU A 221 22.99 -29.43 22.44
C GLU A 221 22.61 -30.38 23.58
N ARG A 222 21.31 -30.51 23.86
CA ARG A 222 20.82 -31.40 24.91
C ARG A 222 21.14 -32.84 24.58
N ILE A 223 20.89 -33.30 23.35
CA ILE A 223 21.24 -34.65 22.89
C ILE A 223 22.74 -34.88 23.08
N ARG A 224 23.59 -33.94 22.63
CA ARG A 224 25.05 -34.04 22.79
C ARG A 224 25.47 -34.12 24.26
N LYS A 225 24.91 -33.29 25.14
CA LYS A 225 25.21 -33.29 26.59
C LYS A 225 24.75 -34.61 27.25
N LEU A 226 23.60 -35.13 26.84
CA LEU A 226 23.04 -36.37 27.35
C LEU A 226 23.86 -37.59 26.88
N SER A 227 24.22 -37.65 25.59
CA SER A 227 25.08 -38.71 25.03
C SER A 227 26.44 -38.77 25.74
N ARG A 228 27.04 -37.62 26.04
CA ARG A 228 28.29 -37.54 26.80
C ARG A 228 28.16 -38.07 28.24
N ARG A 229 27.02 -37.81 28.90
CA ARG A 229 26.77 -38.29 30.27
C ARG A 229 26.47 -39.78 30.33
N LEU A 230 25.78 -40.33 29.33
CA LEU A 230 25.40 -41.74 29.27
C LEU A 230 26.44 -42.64 28.60
N GLY A 231 27.54 -42.07 28.08
CA GLY A 231 28.59 -42.84 27.39
C GLY A 231 28.13 -43.55 26.13
N SER A 232 26.97 -43.17 25.57
CA SER A 232 26.33 -43.83 24.44
C SER A 232 25.74 -42.80 23.49
N GLN A 233 25.69 -43.13 22.19
CA GLN A 233 25.13 -42.24 21.19
C GLN A 233 23.60 -42.27 21.26
N ILE A 234 23.02 -41.16 21.70
CA ILE A 234 21.58 -40.97 21.75
C ILE A 234 21.15 -40.35 20.43
N SER A 235 20.22 -41.00 19.74
CA SER A 235 19.47 -40.42 18.63
C SER A 235 18.19 -39.76 19.16
N GLY A 236 17.83 -38.62 18.59
CA GLY A 236 16.60 -37.92 18.94
C GLY A 236 16.24 -36.93 17.84
N GLU A 237 14.95 -36.75 17.62
CA GLU A 237 14.47 -35.76 16.65
C GLU A 237 14.67 -34.33 17.19
N SER A 238 15.05 -33.43 16.30
CA SER A 238 15.16 -32.01 16.64
C SER A 238 13.77 -31.47 16.92
N ARG A 239 13.53 -31.02 18.16
CA ARG A 239 12.24 -30.47 18.55
C ARG A 239 12.31 -28.96 18.49
N VAL A 240 11.51 -28.38 17.60
CA VAL A 240 11.40 -26.93 17.42
C VAL A 240 10.33 -26.36 18.35
N ARG A 241 10.49 -25.11 18.80
CA ARG A 241 9.53 -24.39 19.66
C ARG A 241 8.07 -24.61 19.22
N GLU A 242 7.21 -24.98 20.17
CA GLU A 242 5.76 -25.26 19.98
C GLU A 242 4.88 -24.10 20.49
N ASP A 243 5.48 -23.11 21.13
CA ASP A 243 4.81 -21.97 21.72
C ASP A 243 4.58 -20.80 20.74
N ILE A 244 5.03 -20.91 19.50
CA ILE A 244 4.74 -19.96 18.41
C ILE A 244 3.81 -20.64 17.41
N ASN A 245 2.77 -19.93 16.95
CA ASN A 245 1.90 -20.42 15.88
C ASN A 245 1.74 -19.43 14.71
N THR A 246 2.25 -18.21 14.85
CA THR A 246 2.18 -17.17 13.81
C THR A 246 3.48 -16.38 13.76
N ILE A 247 3.92 -16.04 12.56
CA ILE A 247 5.12 -15.23 12.32
C ILE A 247 4.72 -13.99 11.55
N PHE A 248 5.10 -12.82 12.06
CA PHE A 248 4.91 -11.54 11.39
C PHE A 248 6.25 -11.05 10.84
N LEU A 249 6.38 -11.03 9.52
CA LEU A 249 7.56 -10.59 8.79
C LEU A 249 7.40 -9.13 8.34
N SER A 250 8.38 -8.29 8.65
CA SER A 250 8.45 -6.89 8.23
C SER A 250 9.78 -6.64 7.53
N VAL A 251 9.87 -7.07 6.27
CA VAL A 251 11.11 -7.15 5.50
C VAL A 251 10.86 -6.80 4.02
N GLY A 252 11.91 -6.62 3.23
CA GLY A 252 11.80 -6.50 1.77
C GLY A 252 11.25 -7.79 1.13
N LEU A 253 10.74 -7.69 -0.11
CA LEU A 253 10.17 -8.85 -0.80
C LEU A 253 11.25 -9.89 -1.18
N GLU A 254 12.43 -9.45 -1.64
CA GLU A 254 13.59 -10.32 -1.86
C GLU A 254 14.03 -11.02 -0.57
N GLU A 255 14.12 -10.26 0.54
CA GLU A 255 14.45 -10.81 1.86
C GLU A 255 13.42 -11.87 2.27
N ALA A 256 12.13 -11.57 2.15
CA ALA A 256 11.06 -12.52 2.48
C ALA A 256 11.16 -13.84 1.70
N ARG A 257 11.52 -13.79 0.41
CA ARG A 257 11.70 -14.98 -0.43
C ARG A 257 12.87 -15.85 -0.02
N ASN A 258 13.86 -15.30 0.69
CA ASN A 258 14.95 -16.08 1.27
C ASN A 258 14.61 -16.57 2.68
N LEU A 259 14.00 -15.70 3.48
CA LEU A 259 13.76 -15.92 4.91
C LEU A 259 12.65 -16.95 5.14
N LYS A 260 11.53 -16.88 4.41
CA LYS A 260 10.41 -17.79 4.64
C LYS A 260 10.75 -19.26 4.32
N PRO A 261 11.31 -19.61 3.15
CA PRO A 261 11.64 -21.02 2.87
C PRO A 261 12.65 -21.60 3.87
N ALA A 262 13.59 -20.79 4.33
CA ALA A 262 14.54 -21.19 5.37
C ALA A 262 13.85 -21.44 6.73
N LEU A 263 12.87 -20.61 7.11
CA LEU A 263 12.03 -20.84 8.30
C LEU A 263 11.20 -22.10 8.20
N ASP A 264 10.55 -22.34 7.06
CA ASP A 264 9.75 -23.54 6.83
C ASP A 264 10.63 -24.79 6.94
N TYR A 265 11.82 -24.75 6.33
CA TYR A 265 12.79 -25.85 6.37
C TYR A 265 13.32 -26.13 7.79
N ILE A 266 13.73 -25.10 8.53
CA ILE A 266 14.31 -25.26 9.88
C ILE A 266 13.24 -25.69 10.88
N SER A 267 12.02 -25.18 10.74
CA SER A 267 10.96 -25.45 11.71
C SER A 267 10.27 -26.78 11.49
N GLY A 268 10.13 -27.23 10.25
CA GLY A 268 9.31 -28.39 9.88
C GLY A 268 7.84 -28.21 10.27
N LYS A 269 7.36 -26.97 10.45
CA LYS A 269 6.00 -26.66 10.90
C LYS A 269 5.32 -25.65 9.97
N ASP A 270 4.01 -25.83 9.84
CA ASP A 270 3.16 -24.91 9.10
C ASP A 270 2.77 -23.71 9.98
N PHE A 271 3.56 -22.65 9.95
CA PHE A 271 3.17 -21.38 10.59
C PHE A 271 2.24 -20.57 9.71
N LYS A 272 1.36 -19.79 10.34
CA LYS A 272 0.70 -18.68 9.64
C LYS A 272 1.68 -17.52 9.50
N PHE A 273 1.83 -16.99 8.29
CA PHE A 273 2.74 -15.89 8.00
C PHE A 273 1.98 -14.63 7.57
N PHE A 274 2.29 -13.52 8.21
CA PHE A 274 1.92 -12.18 7.74
C PHE A 274 3.19 -11.49 7.21
N LEU A 275 3.12 -10.86 6.03
CA LEU A 275 4.24 -10.14 5.42
C LEU A 275 3.86 -8.68 5.15
N LEU A 276 4.56 -7.77 5.82
CA LEU A 276 4.52 -6.34 5.59
C LEU A 276 5.78 -5.89 4.83
N ASN A 277 5.66 -5.81 3.50
CA ASN A 277 6.74 -5.41 2.59
C ASN A 277 7.35 -4.04 2.99
N SER A 278 8.68 -3.92 3.01
CA SER A 278 9.41 -2.70 3.42
C SER A 278 9.10 -1.44 2.60
N TRP A 279 8.62 -1.59 1.35
CA TRP A 279 8.42 -0.50 0.38
C TRP A 279 9.69 0.28 -0.02
N LYS A 280 10.89 -0.15 0.41
CA LYS A 280 12.14 0.50 -0.03
C LYS A 280 12.44 0.25 -1.51
N GLY A 281 12.16 -0.98 -1.96
CA GLY A 281 12.26 -1.41 -3.34
C GLY A 281 10.92 -1.38 -4.08
N ASN A 282 11.01 -1.43 -5.42
CA ASN A 282 9.86 -1.56 -6.32
C ASN A 282 9.70 -2.99 -6.84
N GLU A 283 10.12 -3.97 -6.05
CA GLU A 283 9.96 -5.36 -6.45
C GLU A 283 8.48 -5.77 -6.37
N ALA A 284 8.00 -6.37 -7.45
CA ALA A 284 6.63 -6.83 -7.58
C ALA A 284 6.48 -8.31 -7.21
N TYR A 285 5.27 -8.68 -6.83
CA TYR A 285 4.89 -10.07 -6.60
C TYR A 285 4.86 -10.83 -7.94
N LYS A 286 5.28 -12.10 -7.89
CA LYS A 286 5.28 -13.01 -9.05
C LYS A 286 3.94 -13.75 -9.13
N THR A 287 3.48 -14.09 -10.34
CA THR A 287 2.21 -14.86 -10.53
C THR A 287 2.19 -16.17 -9.76
N ARG A 288 3.35 -16.83 -9.66
CA ARG A 288 3.57 -17.98 -8.77
C ARG A 288 4.77 -17.66 -7.89
N ASP A 289 4.50 -17.15 -6.70
CA ASP A 289 5.53 -16.79 -5.72
C ASP A 289 5.71 -17.96 -4.74
N VAL A 290 6.34 -19.04 -5.21
CA VAL A 290 6.45 -20.33 -4.47
C VAL A 290 7.13 -20.11 -3.11
N ASP A 291 8.14 -19.25 -3.07
CA ASP A 291 8.88 -18.93 -1.84
C ASP A 291 8.01 -18.25 -0.78
N LEU A 292 6.93 -17.57 -1.21
CA LEU A 292 5.98 -16.86 -0.37
C LEU A 292 4.63 -17.57 -0.24
N PHE A 293 4.58 -18.86 -0.56
CA PHE A 293 3.36 -19.65 -0.50
C PHE A 293 2.68 -19.58 0.89
N LEU A 294 1.36 -19.38 0.92
CA LEU A 294 0.49 -19.21 2.09
C LEU A 294 0.76 -17.97 2.97
N THR A 295 1.61 -17.04 2.53
CA THR A 295 1.76 -15.75 3.22
C THR A 295 0.53 -14.85 3.01
N ILE A 296 0.10 -14.17 4.06
CA ILE A 296 -0.90 -13.09 4.03
C ILE A 296 -0.16 -11.76 3.90
N ASN A 297 -0.49 -10.99 2.87
CA ASN A 297 0.20 -9.79 2.44
C ASN A 297 -0.78 -8.64 2.28
N SER A 298 -0.26 -7.41 2.32
CA SER A 298 -1.00 -6.21 1.95
C SER A 298 -0.11 -5.28 1.15
N ASP A 299 -0.58 -4.88 -0.03
CA ASP A 299 0.16 -3.97 -0.91
C ASP A 299 -0.77 -3.26 -1.91
N MET A 300 -0.22 -2.34 -2.69
CA MET A 300 -0.92 -1.70 -3.79
C MET A 300 -1.18 -2.69 -4.94
N PRO A 301 -2.37 -2.67 -5.58
CA PRO A 301 -2.68 -3.51 -6.74
C PRO A 301 -1.63 -3.47 -7.84
N ILE A 302 -1.01 -2.31 -8.08
CA ILE A 302 0.03 -2.18 -9.10
C ILE A 302 1.19 -3.17 -8.88
N MET A 303 1.50 -3.52 -7.63
CA MET A 303 2.60 -4.42 -7.26
C MET A 303 2.24 -5.89 -7.41
N MET A 304 0.95 -6.21 -7.55
CA MET A 304 0.45 -7.56 -7.76
C MET A 304 0.68 -8.01 -9.21
N PRO A 305 0.69 -9.32 -9.51
CA PRO A 305 0.92 -9.83 -10.87
C PRO A 305 -0.35 -9.73 -11.75
N ILE A 306 -0.98 -8.56 -11.75
CA ILE A 306 -2.18 -8.25 -12.51
C ILE A 306 -1.83 -7.59 -13.85
N GLN A 307 -2.73 -7.68 -14.81
CA GLN A 307 -2.55 -6.97 -16.07
C GLN A 307 -2.77 -5.46 -15.84
N LEU A 308 -1.74 -4.66 -16.12
CA LEU A 308 -1.86 -3.21 -16.06
C LEU A 308 -2.61 -2.69 -17.29
N PRO A 309 -3.31 -1.54 -17.19
CA PRO A 309 -3.85 -0.84 -18.34
C PRO A 309 -2.78 -0.65 -19.43
N LYS A 310 -3.14 -0.83 -20.71
CA LYS A 310 -2.19 -0.87 -21.85
C LYS A 310 -1.25 0.35 -21.95
N PHE A 311 -1.72 1.52 -21.50
CA PHE A 311 -0.94 2.77 -21.54
C PHE A 311 0.06 2.91 -20.38
N ILE A 312 0.06 1.99 -19.40
CA ILE A 312 1.05 1.97 -18.32
C ILE A 312 2.10 0.90 -18.65
N PRO A 313 3.35 1.28 -18.97
CA PRO A 313 4.39 0.31 -19.24
C PRO A 313 4.80 -0.42 -17.97
N LYS A 314 5.19 -1.70 -18.10
CA LYS A 314 5.61 -2.54 -16.97
C LYS A 314 6.77 -1.96 -16.16
N THR A 315 7.65 -1.18 -16.80
CA THR A 315 8.78 -0.50 -16.14
C THR A 315 8.35 0.59 -15.15
N LYS A 316 7.09 1.04 -15.21
CA LYS A 316 6.51 2.02 -14.29
C LYS A 316 5.64 1.37 -13.21
N ARG A 317 5.81 0.07 -12.98
CA ARG A 317 5.21 -0.66 -11.85
C ARG A 317 5.89 -0.27 -10.54
N THR A 318 5.56 0.91 -10.02
CA THR A 318 6.07 1.42 -8.75
C THR A 318 4.96 2.07 -7.93
N ARG A 319 5.11 2.07 -6.60
CA ARG A 319 4.13 2.66 -5.68
C ARG A 319 4.05 4.18 -5.82
N ASP A 320 5.18 4.83 -6.09
CA ASP A 320 5.25 6.28 -6.32
C ASP A 320 4.49 6.66 -7.59
N PHE A 321 4.70 5.92 -8.69
CA PHE A 321 3.96 6.12 -9.94
C PHE A 321 2.46 5.93 -9.73
N ALA A 322 2.05 4.85 -9.06
CA ALA A 322 0.64 4.60 -8.74
C ALA A 322 0.02 5.75 -7.92
N THR A 323 0.75 6.26 -6.92
CA THR A 323 0.29 7.36 -6.08
C THR A 323 0.05 8.63 -6.90
N GLY A 324 0.98 8.98 -7.78
CA GLY A 324 0.82 10.09 -8.71
C GLY A 324 -0.36 9.93 -9.66
N TYR A 325 -0.47 8.73 -10.24
CA TYR A 325 -1.53 8.38 -11.18
C TYR A 325 -2.93 8.50 -10.58
N ASP A 326 -3.13 7.91 -9.41
CA ASP A 326 -4.40 7.98 -8.68
C ASP A 326 -4.66 9.40 -8.17
N SER A 327 -3.63 10.21 -7.87
CA SER A 327 -3.82 11.61 -7.47
C SER A 327 -4.53 12.43 -8.55
N PHE A 328 -4.18 12.26 -9.83
CA PHE A 328 -4.90 12.93 -10.91
C PHE A 328 -6.33 12.39 -11.06
N GLU A 329 -6.55 11.08 -10.87
CA GLU A 329 -7.90 10.51 -10.91
C GLU A 329 -8.78 11.12 -9.81
N ILE A 330 -8.26 11.18 -8.59
CA ILE A 330 -8.94 11.75 -7.43
C ILE A 330 -9.29 13.22 -7.70
N LEU A 331 -8.41 14.00 -8.33
CA LEU A 331 -8.70 15.36 -8.75
C LEU A 331 -9.96 15.42 -9.64
N LEU A 332 -10.03 14.56 -10.66
CA LEU A 332 -11.18 14.49 -11.55
C LEU A 332 -12.45 14.09 -10.81
N LEU A 333 -12.37 13.12 -9.91
CA LEU A 333 -13.52 12.66 -9.13
C LEU A 333 -14.04 13.72 -8.14
N ILE A 334 -13.14 14.51 -7.52
CA ILE A 334 -13.51 15.58 -6.57
C ILE A 334 -14.27 16.71 -7.26
N PHE A 335 -13.77 17.16 -8.42
CA PHE A 335 -14.24 18.37 -9.11
C PHE A 335 -15.15 18.11 -10.30
N GLY A 336 -15.12 16.91 -10.88
CA GLY A 336 -15.86 16.56 -12.10
C GLY A 336 -17.35 16.25 -11.88
N GLY A 337 -17.87 16.46 -10.68
CA GLY A 337 -19.31 16.43 -10.40
C GLY A 337 -19.93 15.04 -10.28
N VAL A 338 -19.14 14.03 -9.89
CA VAL A 338 -19.62 12.67 -9.60
C VAL A 338 -20.51 12.68 -8.36
N ASN A 339 -21.62 11.92 -8.38
CA ASN A 339 -22.50 11.76 -7.23
C ASN A 339 -21.73 11.05 -6.11
N LYS A 340 -21.40 11.77 -5.04
CA LYS A 340 -20.31 11.41 -4.11
C LYS A 340 -20.67 10.34 -3.08
N SER A 341 -21.93 9.98 -2.91
CA SER A 341 -22.37 9.38 -1.64
C SER A 341 -21.74 8.02 -1.36
N ASP A 342 -21.43 7.19 -2.36
CA ASP A 342 -20.98 5.80 -2.12
C ASP A 342 -19.99 5.23 -3.16
N PHE A 343 -19.42 6.07 -4.05
CA PHE A 343 -18.54 5.56 -5.09
C PHE A 343 -17.16 5.16 -4.54
N VAL A 344 -16.72 3.94 -4.88
CA VAL A 344 -15.38 3.41 -4.59
C VAL A 344 -14.59 3.33 -5.89
N TYR A 345 -13.55 4.13 -6.01
CA TYR A 345 -12.60 4.04 -7.11
C TYR A 345 -11.59 2.92 -6.83
N LYS A 346 -11.51 1.90 -7.69
CA LYS A 346 -10.47 0.86 -7.61
C LYS A 346 -9.23 1.31 -8.39
N GLY A 347 -8.34 2.03 -7.71
CA GLY A 347 -7.14 2.62 -8.28
C GLY A 347 -5.90 1.72 -8.25
N LEU A 348 -4.79 2.25 -8.77
CA LEU A 348 -3.51 1.55 -8.76
C LEU A 348 -2.95 1.34 -7.35
N THR A 349 -3.34 2.21 -6.40
CA THR A 349 -2.91 2.20 -5.00
C THR A 349 -3.85 1.44 -4.05
N GLY A 350 -5.08 1.14 -4.47
CA GLY A 350 -6.09 0.48 -3.63
C GLY A 350 -7.52 0.96 -3.91
N LYS A 351 -8.42 0.68 -2.96
CA LYS A 351 -9.82 1.15 -3.00
C LYS A 351 -9.90 2.56 -2.42
N ILE A 352 -10.30 3.53 -3.22
CA ILE A 352 -10.30 4.95 -2.85
C ILE A 352 -11.74 5.43 -2.69
N LYS A 353 -12.06 5.94 -1.50
CA LYS A 353 -13.36 6.52 -1.14
C LYS A 353 -13.20 8.02 -0.94
N LEU A 354 -14.09 8.79 -1.57
CA LEU A 354 -14.12 10.23 -1.42
C LEU A 354 -14.99 10.64 -0.24
N GLY A 355 -14.38 11.00 0.89
CA GLY A 355 -15.07 11.64 2.00
C GLY A 355 -15.23 13.15 1.81
N GLN A 356 -15.99 13.80 2.70
CA GLN A 356 -16.22 15.26 2.64
C GLN A 356 -14.95 16.10 2.86
N GLN A 357 -13.96 15.58 3.61
CA GLN A 357 -12.70 16.26 3.95
C GLN A 357 -11.45 15.37 3.78
N GLN A 358 -11.62 14.04 3.71
CA GLN A 358 -10.52 13.09 3.64
C GLN A 358 -10.79 12.08 2.52
N ILE A 359 -9.77 11.86 1.69
CA ILE A 359 -9.78 10.77 0.72
C ILE A 359 -9.18 9.56 1.41
N ILE A 360 -9.99 8.53 1.60
CA ILE A 360 -9.61 7.32 2.31
C ILE A 360 -9.18 6.28 1.28
N ARG A 361 -8.05 5.61 1.58
CA ARG A 361 -7.55 4.50 0.78
C ARG A 361 -7.56 3.24 1.63
N ASP A 362 -8.37 2.27 1.20
CA ASP A 362 -8.39 0.93 1.77
C ASP A 362 -7.43 0.06 0.94
N PRO A 363 -6.36 -0.49 1.54
CA PRO A 363 -5.46 -1.40 0.84
C PRO A 363 -6.15 -2.75 0.56
N TYR A 364 -5.55 -3.56 -0.30
CA TYR A 364 -5.98 -4.95 -0.48
C TYR A 364 -5.11 -5.87 0.36
N VAL A 365 -5.76 -6.78 1.07
CA VAL A 365 -5.10 -7.93 1.70
C VAL A 365 -5.28 -9.12 0.77
N PHE A 366 -4.22 -9.91 0.62
CA PHE A 366 -4.25 -11.11 -0.20
C PHE A 366 -3.36 -12.21 0.37
N LYS A 367 -3.73 -13.44 0.07
CA LYS A 367 -2.98 -14.64 0.37
C LYS A 367 -2.38 -15.23 -0.90
N ILE A 368 -1.13 -15.68 -0.83
CA ILE A 368 -0.49 -16.36 -1.96
C ILE A 368 -0.83 -17.85 -1.89
N THR A 369 -1.33 -18.42 -2.98
CA THR A 369 -1.80 -19.80 -3.10
C THR A 369 -1.15 -20.50 -4.30
N ASN A 370 -1.38 -21.81 -4.46
CA ASN A 370 -0.85 -22.59 -5.58
C ASN A 370 -1.46 -22.15 -6.92
N GLU A 371 -2.67 -21.60 -6.88
CA GLU A 371 -3.41 -21.14 -8.06
C GLU A 371 -3.16 -19.65 -8.37
N GLY A 372 -2.48 -18.92 -7.48
CA GLY A 372 -2.18 -17.50 -7.64
C GLY A 372 -2.44 -16.71 -6.36
N PHE A 373 -3.31 -15.71 -6.43
CA PHE A 373 -3.58 -14.78 -5.33
C PHE A 373 -5.06 -14.87 -4.92
N GLU A 374 -5.31 -15.07 -3.64
CA GLU A 374 -6.64 -15.03 -3.05
C GLU A 374 -6.81 -13.68 -2.33
N ILE A 375 -7.81 -12.89 -2.71
CA ILE A 375 -8.09 -11.60 -2.02
C ILE A 375 -8.91 -11.90 -0.77
N LEU A 376 -8.50 -11.35 0.37
CA LEU A 376 -9.12 -11.59 1.68
C LEU A 376 -10.11 -10.49 2.09
#